data_AF-A0A0L6WMH7-F1
#
_entry.id   AF-A0A0L6WMH7-F1
#
_cell.length_a   1.000
_cell.length_b   1.000
_cell.length_c   1.000
_cell.angle_alpha   90.00
_cell.angle_beta   90.00
_cell.angle_gamma   90.00
#
_symmetry.space_group_name_H-M   'P 1'
#
loop_
_entity.id
_entity.type
_entity.pdbx_description
1 polymer ?
#
loop_
_entity_poly.entity_id
_entity_poly.type
_entity_poly.pdbx_seq_one_letter_code
_entity_poly.pdbx_strand_id
1 'polypeptide(L)' 'MCAKLESITLNEREARFSQPKRELYGLMRALQANKYWLVGCRKLVVETDAKYLKGMLSNPGVRPNATIMR' A
#
# COMPACT_ATOMS: atom_id res chain seq x y z
N MET A 1 -10.95 -16.56 7.12
CA MET A 1 -9.55 -16.34 7.56
C MET A 1 -9.55 -15.00 8.29
N CYS A 2 -9.36 -15.00 9.61
CA CYS A 2 -9.45 -13.78 10.42
C CYS A 2 -8.27 -12.84 10.14
N ALA A 3 -8.56 -11.55 9.94
CA ALA A 3 -7.53 -10.53 9.67
C ALA A 3 -6.76 -10.21 10.96
N LYS A 4 -5.43 -10.32 10.90
CA LYS A 4 -4.55 -9.86 11.98
C LYS A 4 -4.43 -8.34 11.88
N LEU A 5 -4.84 -7.62 12.93
CA LEU A 5 -4.67 -6.17 13.01
C LEU A 5 -3.22 -5.86 13.39
N GLU A 6 -2.38 -5.55 12.40
CA GLU A 6 -1.01 -5.09 12.60
C GLU A 6 -0.88 -3.62 12.20
N SER A 7 -0.43 -2.77 13.13
CA SER A 7 -0.05 -1.39 12.85
C SER A 7 1.46 -1.33 12.70
N ILE A 8 1.93 -0.91 11.52
CA ILE A 8 3.36 -0.72 11.26
C ILE A 8 3.62 0.78 11.24
N THR A 9 4.41 1.25 12.22
CA THR A 9 4.84 2.64 12.28
C THR A 9 5.81 2.95 11.14
N LEU A 10 5.61 4.11 10.52
CA LEU A 10 6.51 4.65 9.52
C LEU A 10 7.69 5.35 10.23
N ASN A 11 8.91 5.10 9.76
CA ASN A 11 10.09 5.83 10.23
C ASN A 11 10.05 7.30 9.76
N GLU A 12 10.83 8.20 10.37
CA GLU A 12 10.80 9.64 10.05
C GLU A 12 10.97 9.93 8.54
N ARG A 13 11.81 9.16 7.85
CA ARG A 13 12.01 9.31 6.40
C ARG A 13 10.77 8.91 5.60
N GLU A 14 10.04 7.90 6.05
CA GLU A 14 8.85 7.35 5.40
C GLU A 14 7.62 8.22 5.69
N ALA A 15 7.56 8.83 6.88
CA ALA A 15 6.54 9.79 7.27
C ALA A 15 6.55 11.05 6.38
N ARG A 16 7.70 11.41 5.81
CA ARG A 16 7.89 12.53 4.86
C ARG A 16 7.45 12.23 3.43
N PHE A 17 7.01 11.01 3.12
CA PHE A 17 6.47 10.70 1.80
C PHE A 17 5.15 11.43 1.53
N SER A 18 4.85 11.69 0.25
CA SER A 18 3.51 12.13 -0.15
C SER A 18 2.47 11.11 0.30
N GLN A 19 1.25 11.57 0.64
CA GLN A 19 0.15 10.70 1.06
C GLN A 19 -0.01 9.42 0.21
N PRO A 20 -0.11 9.50 -1.14
CA PRO A 20 -0.26 8.29 -1.97
C PRO A 20 0.93 7.32 -1.84
N LYS A 21 2.14 7.85 -1.65
CA LYS A 21 3.34 7.04 -1.46
C LYS A 21 3.39 6.42 -0.06
N ARG A 22 2.88 7.10 0.98
CA ARG A 22 2.75 6.52 2.33
C ARG A 22 1.77 5.36 2.36
N GLU A 23 0.62 5.52 1.71
CA GLU A 23 -0.40 4.46 1.61
C GLU A 23 0.15 3.24 0.87
N LEU A 24 0.82 3.43 -0.27
CA LEU A 24 1.46 2.36 -1.03
C LEU A 24 2.55 1.65 -0.22
N TYR A 25 3.40 2.43 0.45
CA TYR A 25 4.50 1.91 1.24
C TYR A 25 4.01 1.15 2.48
N GLY A 26 3.00 1.67 3.16
CA GLY A 26 2.33 1.00 4.28
C GLY A 26 1.72 -0.34 3.86
N LEU A 27 1.05 -0.37 2.71
CA LEU A 27 0.51 -1.62 2.15
C LEU A 27 1.63 -2.63 1.85
N MET A 28 2.70 -2.22 1.19
CA MET A 28 3.86 -3.09 0.92
C MET A 28 4.42 -3.69 2.21
N ARG A 29 4.58 -2.88 3.26
CA ARG A 29 5.09 -3.32 4.57
C ARG A 29 4.13 -4.31 5.24
N ALA A 30 2.83 -4.05 5.21
CA ALA A 30 1.82 -4.95 5.77
C ALA A 30 1.82 -6.32 5.07
N LEU A 31 1.94 -6.33 3.73
CA LEU A 31 2.05 -7.57 2.96
C LEU A 31 3.36 -8.32 3.24
N GLN A 32 4.47 -7.61 3.42
CA GLN A 32 5.76 -8.21 3.78
C GLN A 32 5.72 -8.84 5.18
N ALA A 33 5.13 -8.17 6.17
CA ALA A 33 4.95 -8.72 7.51
C ALA A 33 4.10 -10.00 7.49
N ASN A 34 3.11 -10.05 6.61
CA ASN A 34 2.21 -11.20 6.46
C ASN A 34 2.65 -12.17 5.37
N LYS A 35 3.88 -12.05 4.82
CA LYS A 35 4.36 -12.87 3.69
C LYS A 35 4.19 -14.36 3.94
N TYR A 36 4.56 -14.86 5.12
CA TYR A 36 4.44 -16.27 5.47
C TYR A 36 3.01 -16.79 5.42
N TRP A 37 2.04 -15.95 5.79
CA TRP A 37 0.61 -16.28 5.76
C TRP A 37 -0.01 -16.13 4.36
N LEU A 38 0.60 -15.31 3.51
CA LEU A 38 0.18 -15.08 2.14
C LEU A 38 0.78 -16.09 1.15
N VAL A 39 1.87 -16.77 1.50
CA VAL A 39 2.48 -17.82 0.66
C VAL A 39 1.48 -18.97 0.51
N GLY A 40 1.04 -19.21 -0.73
CA GLY A 40 0.01 -20.21 -1.08
C GLY A 40 -1.39 -19.63 -1.29
N CYS A 41 -1.61 -18.35 -1.00
CA CYS A 41 -2.87 -17.67 -1.30
C CYS A 41 -3.02 -17.46 -2.81
N ARG A 42 -3.92 -18.22 -3.46
CA ARG A 42 -4.17 -18.12 -4.91
C ARG A 42 -4.93 -16.86 -5.34
N LYS A 43 -5.69 -16.26 -4.42
CA LYS A 43 -6.50 -15.06 -4.67
C LYS A 43 -6.46 -14.16 -3.44
N LEU A 44 -5.59 -13.16 -3.47
CA LEU A 44 -5.51 -12.12 -2.45
C LEU A 44 -6.32 -10.91 -2.89
N VAL A 45 -7.29 -10.49 -2.07
CA VAL A 45 -8.03 -9.25 -2.24
C VAL A 45 -7.65 -8.33 -1.09
N VAL A 46 -7.21 -7.12 -1.40
CA VAL A 46 -6.85 -6.08 -0.43
C VAL A 46 -7.85 -4.95 -0.56
N GLU A 47 -8.59 -4.69 0.51
CA GLU A 47 -9.48 -3.53 0.61
C GLU A 47 -8.75 -2.39 1.32
N THR A 48 -8.73 -1.21 0.72
CA THR A 48 -8.03 -0.05 1.23
C THR A 48 -8.71 1.23 0.75
N ASP A 49 -8.84 2.22 1.63
CA ASP A 49 -9.36 3.56 1.30
C ASP A 49 -8.31 4.42 0.57
N ALA A 50 -7.20 3.82 0.16
CA ALA A 50 -6.13 4.50 -0.55
C ALA A 50 -6.53 4.75 -2.03
N LYS A 51 -7.32 5.81 -2.23
CA LYS A 51 -7.91 6.24 -3.52
C LYS A 51 -6.88 6.33 -4.66
N TYR A 52 -5.63 6.62 -4.33
CA TYR A 52 -4.56 6.80 -5.30
C TYR A 52 -3.90 5.49 -5.75
N LEU A 53 -4.03 4.38 -4.99
CA LEU A 53 -3.36 3.12 -5.34
C LEU A 53 -3.83 2.56 -6.67
N LYS A 54 -5.15 2.63 -6.93
CA LYS A 54 -5.71 2.16 -8.20
C LYS A 54 -5.08 2.92 -9.38
N GLY A 55 -4.98 4.25 -9.29
CA GLY A 55 -4.35 5.08 -10.32
C GLY A 55 -2.84 4.80 -10.48
N MET A 56 -2.13 4.60 -9.37
CA MET A 56 -0.69 4.29 -9.39
C MET A 56 -0.39 2.91 -9.97
N LEU A 57 -1.22 1.91 -9.68
CA LEU A 57 -1.08 0.54 -10.21
C LEU A 57 -1.47 0.45 -11.68
N SER A 58 -2.48 1.21 -12.10
CA SER A 58 -2.89 1.29 -13.51
C SER A 58 -1.86 2.01 -14.39
N ASN A 59 -1.04 2.91 -13.82
CA ASN A 59 -0.02 3.61 -14.58
C ASN A 59 1.32 3.73 -13.79
N PRO A 60 2.12 2.65 -13.71
CA PRO A 60 3.32 2.60 -12.86
C PRO A 60 4.44 3.57 -13.25
N GLY A 61 4.38 4.17 -14.45
CA GLY A 61 5.33 5.18 -14.93
C GLY A 61 4.95 6.63 -14.62
N VAL A 62 3.74 6.90 -14.13
CA VAL A 62 3.31 8.28 -13.80
C VAL A 62 3.80 8.61 -12.40
N ARG A 63 4.72 9.57 -12.32
CA ARG A 63 5.23 10.10 -11.06
C ARG A 63 4.04 10.61 -10.23
N PRO A 64 3.93 10.30 -8.93
CA PRO A 64 2.82 10.73 -8.07
C PRO A 64 2.74 12.25 -7.82
N ASN A 65 3.60 13.04 -8.48
CA ASN A 65 3.51 14.50 -8.56
C ASN A 65 2.68 15.00 -9.75
N ALA A 66 2.31 14.12 -10.69
CA ALA A 66 1.25 14.44 -11.62
C ALA A 66 -0.04 14.39 -10.82
N THR A 67 -0.47 15.55 -10.35
CA THR A 67 -1.76 15.86 -9.76
C THR A 67 -2.86 15.02 -10.40
N ILE A 68 -3.18 13.86 -9.81
CA ILE A 68 -4.45 13.19 -10.05
C ILE A 68 -5.47 13.97 -9.21
N MET A 69 -5.75 15.21 -9.62
CA MET A 69 -7.02 15.85 -9.31
C MET A 69 -8.01 15.24 -10.29
N ARG A 70 -8.86 14.32 -9.81
CA ARG A 70 -10.31 14.25 -10.05
C ARG A 70 -10.95 13.44 -8.93
#